data_AF-A0A7S2TVB1-F1
#
_entry.id   AF-A0A7S2TVB1-F1
#
_cell.length_a   1.000
_cell.length_b   1.000
_cell.length_c   1.000
_cell.angle_alpha   90.00
_cell.angle_beta   90.00
_cell.angle_gamma   90.00
#
_symmetry.space_group_name_H-M   'P 1'
#
loop_
_entity.id
_entity.type
_entity.pdbx_description
1 polymer ?
#
loop_
_entity_poly.entity_id
_entity_poly.type
_entity_poly.pdbx_seq_one_letter_code
_entity_poly.pdbx_strand_id
1 'polypeptide(L)'
;PLFAGQDTLWGAYGRGHKGGGVDRSSAMWAFRYLQQVVNLNFARMMQDVRGLQSQVEGRGRELVKEMADNWKGNTTLLATAANAHAEKVVQAWWKMTDQLIFTYADGNVYSADSVETAGYPQWWLEAVGYEDGPPPPPLAADEL
;
A
#
# COMPACT_ATOMS: atom_id res chain seq x y z
N PRO A 1 -8.30 -11.76 11.10
CA PRO A 1 -9.04 -11.61 12.38
C PRO A 1 -8.10 -11.92 13.55
N LEU A 2 -8.32 -11.28 14.70
CA LEU A 2 -7.72 -11.69 15.97
C LEU A 2 -8.87 -12.11 16.90
N PHE A 3 -8.75 -13.24 17.58
CA PHE A 3 -9.82 -13.79 18.40
C PHE A 3 -9.67 -13.37 19.86
N ALA A 4 -10.76 -12.96 20.50
CA ALA A 4 -10.80 -12.75 21.94
C ALA A 4 -10.53 -14.10 22.64
N GLY A 5 -9.50 -14.14 23.49
CA GLY A 5 -9.10 -15.36 24.20
C GLY A 5 -7.99 -16.17 23.53
N GLN A 6 -7.41 -15.72 22.40
CA GLN A 6 -6.15 -16.30 21.92
C GLN A 6 -5.04 -16.06 22.95
N ASP A 7 -4.18 -17.07 23.15
CA ASP A 7 -3.11 -17.07 24.15
C ASP A 7 -1.83 -16.35 23.69
N THR A 8 -1.70 -16.15 22.38
CA THR A 8 -0.52 -15.54 21.75
C THR A 8 -0.91 -14.59 20.63
N LEU A 9 -0.06 -13.59 20.39
CA LEU A 9 -0.19 -12.64 19.29
C LEU A 9 1.09 -12.66 18.46
N TRP A 10 0.97 -12.62 17.13
CA TRP A 10 2.12 -12.55 16.26
C TRP A 10 2.94 -11.29 16.52
N GLY A 11 4.26 -11.46 16.67
CA GLY A 11 5.15 -10.45 17.24
C GLY A 11 5.11 -9.09 16.55
N ALA A 12 4.83 -9.04 15.25
CA ALA A 12 4.75 -7.76 14.53
C ALA A 12 3.63 -6.84 15.04
N TYR A 13 2.54 -7.38 15.58
CA TYR A 13 1.45 -6.59 16.17
C TYR A 13 1.76 -6.13 17.60
N GLY A 14 2.78 -6.70 18.24
CA GLY A 14 3.34 -6.22 19.51
C GLY A 14 4.48 -5.22 19.34
N ARG A 15 5.03 -5.07 18.13
CA ARG A 15 6.12 -4.15 17.82
C ARG A 15 5.59 -2.83 17.29
N GLY A 16 5.99 -1.73 17.93
CA GLY A 16 5.63 -0.40 17.49
C GLY A 16 6.24 0.70 18.35
N HIS A 17 7.31 1.33 17.86
CA HIS A 17 7.87 2.53 18.45
C HIS A 17 8.06 3.60 17.38
N LYS A 18 8.13 4.87 17.80
CA LYS A 18 8.32 6.02 16.91
C LYS A 18 9.75 6.57 16.91
N GLY A 19 10.61 6.13 17.83
CA GLY A 19 11.91 6.76 18.09
C GLY A 19 13.14 6.19 17.37
N GLY A 20 13.01 5.23 16.44
CA GLY A 20 14.16 4.51 15.88
C GLY A 20 14.06 4.18 14.38
N GLY A 21 13.29 4.97 13.64
CA GLY A 21 13.06 4.75 12.21
C GLY A 21 12.00 3.69 11.91
N VAL A 22 11.89 3.32 10.63
CA VAL A 22 10.91 2.34 10.13
C VAL A 22 11.39 0.93 10.46
N ASP A 23 10.67 0.24 11.35
CA ASP A 23 10.90 -1.17 11.66
C ASP A 23 10.12 -2.08 10.70
N ARG A 24 10.83 -2.77 9.79
CA ARG A 24 10.22 -3.69 8.81
C ARG A 24 9.58 -4.93 9.44
N SER A 25 9.84 -5.18 10.73
CA SER A 25 9.22 -6.26 11.49
C SER A 25 7.94 -5.84 12.23
N SER A 26 7.53 -4.56 12.13
CA SER A 26 6.34 -4.01 12.78
C SER A 26 5.13 -3.91 11.84
N ALA A 27 3.98 -4.40 12.29
CA ALA A 27 2.70 -4.25 11.58
C ALA A 27 2.27 -2.78 11.50
N MET A 28 2.48 -2.02 12.58
CA MET A 28 2.17 -0.59 12.62
C MET A 28 2.95 0.18 11.54
N TRP A 29 4.25 -0.12 11.38
CA TRP A 29 5.04 0.50 10.33
C TRP A 29 4.67 0.03 8.92
N ALA A 30 4.27 -1.22 8.72
CA ALA A 30 3.78 -1.71 7.42
C ALA A 30 2.61 -0.85 6.91
N PHE A 31 1.59 -0.65 7.77
CA PHE A 31 0.40 0.13 7.39
C PHE A 31 0.72 1.62 7.22
N ARG A 32 1.53 2.19 8.12
CA ARG A 32 1.89 3.62 8.04
C ARG A 32 2.74 3.93 6.82
N TYR A 33 3.69 3.06 6.49
CA TYR A 33 4.57 3.29 5.35
C TYR A 33 3.78 3.22 4.04
N LEU A 34 2.90 2.21 3.90
CA LEU A 34 1.95 2.15 2.80
C LEU A 34 1.10 3.42 2.70
N GLN A 35 0.52 3.89 3.81
CA GLN A 35 -0.30 5.11 3.82
C GLN A 35 0.48 6.33 3.29
N GLN A 36 1.74 6.49 3.69
CA GLN A 36 2.58 7.58 3.20
C GLN A 36 2.82 7.49 1.68
N VAL A 37 3.06 6.29 1.14
CA VAL A 37 3.25 6.06 -0.29
C VAL A 37 1.96 6.35 -1.07
N VAL A 38 0.84 5.81 -0.60
CA VAL A 38 -0.47 5.96 -1.25
C VAL A 38 -0.88 7.43 -1.41
N ASN A 39 -0.49 8.31 -0.48
CA ASN A 39 -0.79 9.74 -0.57
C ASN A 39 -0.13 10.44 -1.78
N LEU A 40 0.90 9.85 -2.40
CA LEU A 40 1.56 10.42 -3.59
C LEU A 40 0.67 10.36 -4.83
N ASN A 41 -0.14 9.30 -4.97
CA ASN A 41 -1.10 9.15 -6.06
C ASN A 41 -2.34 8.41 -5.58
N PHE A 42 -3.07 9.04 -4.65
CA PHE A 42 -4.18 8.41 -3.93
C PHE A 42 -5.23 7.80 -4.86
N ALA A 43 -5.61 8.53 -5.91
CA ALA A 43 -6.68 8.11 -6.82
C ALA A 43 -6.37 6.78 -7.54
N ARG A 44 -5.13 6.60 -8.01
CA ARG A 44 -4.72 5.37 -8.70
C ARG A 44 -4.32 4.28 -7.69
N MET A 45 -3.41 4.59 -6.77
CA MET A 45 -2.88 3.61 -5.81
C MET A 45 -3.95 2.99 -4.90
N MET A 46 -5.01 3.74 -4.56
CA MET A 46 -6.10 3.19 -3.74
C MET A 46 -6.91 2.10 -4.46
N GLN A 47 -6.87 2.03 -5.78
CA GLN A 47 -7.53 0.95 -6.51
C GLN A 47 -6.87 -0.40 -6.19
N ASP A 48 -5.54 -0.45 -6.24
CA ASP A 48 -4.74 -1.63 -5.90
C ASP A 48 -4.84 -1.97 -4.40
N VAL A 49 -4.78 -0.96 -3.53
CA VAL A 49 -4.95 -1.13 -2.08
C VAL A 49 -6.30 -1.75 -1.76
N ARG A 50 -7.39 -1.29 -2.38
CA ARG A 50 -8.73 -1.88 -2.19
C ARG A 50 -8.81 -3.31 -2.71
N GLY A 51 -8.11 -3.61 -3.80
CA GLY A 51 -7.97 -4.97 -4.32
C GLY A 51 -7.36 -5.92 -3.29
N LEU A 52 -6.20 -5.56 -2.73
CA LEU A 52 -5.56 -6.35 -1.69
C LEU A 52 -6.38 -6.39 -0.40
N GLN A 53 -6.97 -5.27 0.02
CA GLN A 53 -7.85 -5.19 1.18
C GLN A 53 -8.98 -6.23 1.07
N SER A 54 -9.69 -6.24 -0.06
CA SER A 54 -10.78 -7.17 -0.31
C SER A 54 -10.31 -8.63 -0.21
N GLN A 55 -9.14 -8.94 -0.79
CA GLN A 55 -8.55 -10.28 -0.75
C GLN A 55 -8.22 -10.72 0.69
N VAL A 56 -7.50 -9.90 1.46
CA VAL A 56 -7.06 -10.28 2.80
C VAL A 56 -8.23 -10.33 3.79
N GLU A 57 -9.19 -9.42 3.68
CA GLU A 57 -10.41 -9.44 4.49
C GLU A 57 -11.30 -10.63 4.11
N GLY A 58 -11.38 -10.99 2.84
CA GLY A 58 -12.08 -12.18 2.35
C GLY A 58 -11.56 -13.45 3.02
N ARG A 59 -10.25 -13.68 2.95
CA ARG A 59 -9.61 -14.81 3.64
C ARG A 59 -9.83 -14.75 5.16
N GLY A 60 -9.80 -13.54 5.72
CA GLY A 60 -10.07 -13.33 7.15
C GLY A 60 -11.48 -13.79 7.54
N ARG A 61 -12.50 -13.50 6.73
CA ARG A 61 -13.89 -13.95 6.96
C ARG A 61 -14.02 -15.46 6.87
N GLU A 62 -13.37 -16.09 5.90
CA GLU A 62 -13.33 -17.56 5.77
C GLU A 62 -12.68 -18.20 7.00
N LEU A 63 -11.56 -17.65 7.47
CA LEU A 63 -10.88 -18.13 8.66
C LEU A 63 -11.76 -18.05 9.90
N VAL A 64 -12.56 -16.99 10.06
CA VAL A 64 -13.52 -16.92 11.18
C VAL A 64 -14.53 -18.07 11.12
N LYS A 65 -15.07 -18.38 9.94
CA LYS A 65 -16.01 -19.50 9.76
C LYS A 65 -15.34 -20.84 10.08
N GLU A 66 -14.16 -21.09 9.52
CA GLU A 66 -13.36 -22.29 9.77
C GLU A 66 -13.12 -22.49 11.28
N MET A 67 -12.75 -21.44 12.00
CA MET A 67 -12.44 -21.54 13.43
C MET A 67 -13.70 -21.69 14.29
N ALA A 68 -14.83 -21.07 13.90
CA ALA A 68 -16.09 -21.24 14.61
C ALA A 68 -16.54 -22.72 14.63
N ASP A 69 -16.35 -23.44 13.52
CA ASP A 69 -16.73 -24.85 13.40
C ASP A 69 -15.76 -25.80 14.15
N ASN A 70 -14.50 -25.39 14.34
CA ASN A 70 -13.43 -26.28 14.77
C ASN A 70 -12.83 -26.00 16.15
N TRP A 71 -13.03 -24.81 16.75
CA TRP A 71 -12.40 -24.42 18.03
C TRP A 71 -12.61 -25.49 19.12
N LYS A 72 -13.85 -25.83 19.48
CA LYS A 72 -14.19 -26.81 20.53
C LYS A 72 -13.43 -26.62 21.87
N GLY A 73 -13.26 -25.38 22.34
CA GLY A 73 -12.48 -25.04 23.55
C GLY A 73 -10.97 -24.86 23.36
N ASN A 74 -10.36 -25.34 22.27
CA ASN A 74 -8.95 -25.12 21.93
C ASN A 74 -8.58 -23.68 21.50
N THR A 75 -8.14 -22.85 22.45
CA THR A 75 -7.65 -21.47 22.21
C THR A 75 -6.34 -21.42 21.44
N THR A 76 -5.47 -22.42 21.60
CA THR A 76 -4.17 -22.48 20.91
C THR A 76 -4.37 -22.66 19.40
N LEU A 77 -5.36 -23.47 18.98
CA LEU A 77 -5.72 -23.62 17.56
C LEU A 77 -6.05 -22.26 16.93
N LEU A 78 -6.85 -21.43 17.62
CA LEU A 78 -7.19 -20.10 17.13
C LEU A 78 -5.97 -19.23 17.01
N ALA A 79 -5.11 -19.24 18.02
CA ALA A 79 -3.94 -18.39 18.07
C ALA A 79 -3.00 -18.75 16.93
N THR A 80 -2.75 -20.04 16.71
CA THR A 80 -1.97 -20.53 15.56
C THR A 80 -2.57 -20.06 14.23
N ALA A 81 -3.87 -20.26 14.03
CA ALA A 81 -4.53 -19.94 12.77
C ALA A 81 -4.61 -18.42 12.51
N ALA A 82 -4.94 -17.64 13.54
CA ALA A 82 -4.98 -16.19 13.49
C ALA A 82 -3.60 -15.58 13.27
N ASN A 83 -2.57 -16.07 13.98
CA ASN A 83 -1.20 -15.58 13.84
C ASN A 83 -0.61 -15.89 12.46
N ALA A 84 -0.85 -17.09 11.91
CA ALA A 84 -0.44 -17.43 10.56
C ALA A 84 -1.11 -16.54 9.49
N HIS A 85 -2.38 -16.19 9.69
CA HIS A 85 -3.05 -15.24 8.80
C HIS A 85 -2.54 -13.80 9.00
N ALA A 86 -2.34 -13.36 10.25
CA ALA A 86 -1.84 -12.04 10.59
C ALA A 86 -0.43 -11.78 10.00
N GLU A 87 0.42 -12.79 9.99
CA GLU A 87 1.72 -12.77 9.31
C GLU A 87 1.57 -12.53 7.80
N LYS A 88 0.74 -13.32 7.12
CA LYS A 88 0.47 -13.18 5.68
C LYS A 88 -0.07 -11.79 5.33
N VAL A 89 -0.95 -11.25 6.18
CA VAL A 89 -1.51 -9.91 6.00
C VAL A 89 -0.38 -8.87 6.00
N VAL A 90 0.47 -8.85 7.01
CA VAL A 90 1.53 -7.84 7.11
C VAL A 90 2.58 -7.99 6.01
N GLN A 91 2.96 -9.22 5.66
CA GLN A 91 3.85 -9.46 4.51
C GLN A 91 3.23 -8.95 3.20
N ALA A 92 1.93 -9.16 2.99
CA ALA A 92 1.25 -8.67 1.80
C ALA A 92 1.22 -7.14 1.73
N TRP A 93 1.02 -6.45 2.85
CA TRP A 93 1.04 -4.98 2.88
C TRP A 93 2.43 -4.38 2.65
N TRP A 94 3.48 -5.02 3.16
CA TRP A 94 4.85 -4.62 2.80
C TRP A 94 5.10 -4.79 1.31
N LYS A 95 4.78 -5.96 0.75
CA LYS A 95 4.92 -6.24 -0.68
C LYS A 95 4.12 -5.27 -1.54
N MET A 96 2.89 -4.93 -1.12
CA MET A 96 2.07 -3.93 -1.81
C MET A 96 2.76 -2.57 -1.86
N THR A 97 3.42 -2.16 -0.78
CA THR A 97 4.13 -0.88 -0.79
C THR A 97 5.24 -0.87 -1.85
N ASP A 98 6.04 -1.93 -1.92
CA ASP A 98 7.11 -2.05 -2.93
C ASP A 98 6.52 -2.10 -4.36
N GLN A 99 5.39 -2.80 -4.54
CA GLN A 99 4.68 -2.86 -5.81
C GLN A 99 4.15 -1.49 -6.24
N LEU A 100 3.53 -0.72 -5.35
CA LEU A 100 3.03 0.63 -5.67
C LEU A 100 4.16 1.58 -6.07
N ILE A 101 5.31 1.51 -5.38
CA ILE A 101 6.47 2.33 -5.74
C ILE A 101 6.95 1.99 -7.15
N PHE A 102 7.03 0.71 -7.49
CA PHE A 102 7.42 0.26 -8.84
C PHE A 102 6.39 0.68 -9.89
N THR A 103 5.11 0.33 -9.68
CA THR A 103 4.04 0.57 -10.64
C THR A 103 3.85 2.04 -10.93
N TYR A 104 3.99 2.92 -9.93
CA TYR A 104 3.71 4.35 -10.09
C TYR A 104 4.96 5.25 -10.07
N ALA A 105 6.13 4.69 -10.35
CA ALA A 105 7.38 5.46 -10.41
C ALA A 105 7.28 6.60 -11.43
N ASP A 106 7.99 7.70 -11.16
CA ASP A 106 8.13 8.87 -12.07
C ASP A 106 6.81 9.50 -12.56
N GLY A 107 5.68 9.20 -11.90
CA GLY A 107 4.35 9.64 -12.35
C GLY A 107 3.79 8.83 -13.53
N ASN A 108 4.46 7.77 -13.95
CA ASN A 108 3.96 6.83 -14.96
C ASN A 108 3.16 5.69 -14.31
N VAL A 109 2.59 4.81 -15.14
CA VAL A 109 2.09 3.50 -14.74
C VAL A 109 2.87 2.43 -15.49
N TYR A 110 3.73 1.72 -14.76
CA TYR A 110 4.53 0.63 -15.26
C TYR A 110 3.79 -0.70 -15.14
N SER A 111 3.79 -1.47 -16.23
CA SER A 111 3.41 -2.87 -16.28
C SER A 111 4.61 -3.73 -16.73
N ALA A 112 4.44 -5.05 -16.82
CA ALA A 112 5.52 -5.93 -17.28
C ALA A 112 5.99 -5.60 -18.71
N ASP A 113 5.07 -5.15 -19.56
CA ASP A 113 5.29 -5.02 -21.01
C ASP A 113 5.05 -3.60 -21.53
N SER A 114 4.63 -2.67 -20.67
CA SER A 114 4.25 -1.31 -21.09
C SER A 114 4.50 -0.24 -20.04
N VAL A 115 4.62 1.00 -20.51
CA VAL A 115 4.61 2.20 -19.69
C VAL A 115 3.49 3.09 -20.20
N GLU A 116 2.55 3.44 -19.33
CA GLU A 116 1.57 4.48 -19.59
C GLU A 116 2.05 5.77 -18.92
N THR A 117 2.33 6.80 -19.72
CA THR A 117 2.58 8.13 -19.17
C THR A 117 1.25 8.76 -18.80
N ALA A 118 0.98 8.83 -17.51
CA ALA A 118 -0.29 9.35 -16.99
C ALA A 118 -0.55 10.80 -17.42
N GLY A 119 0.53 11.57 -17.64
CA GLY A 119 0.49 12.98 -18.02
C GLY A 119 -0.34 13.84 -17.06
N TYR A 120 -0.51 15.12 -17.41
CA TYR A 120 -1.60 15.91 -16.84
C TYR A 120 -2.84 15.75 -17.71
N PRO A 121 -4.05 15.79 -17.13
CA PRO A 121 -5.26 15.70 -17.93
C PRO A 121 -5.37 16.89 -18.89
N GLN A 122 -5.94 16.65 -20.07
CA GLN A 122 -6.01 17.65 -21.15
C GLN A 122 -6.61 18.98 -20.70
N TRP A 123 -7.72 18.96 -19.95
CA TRP A 123 -8.36 20.18 -19.43
C TRP A 123 -7.41 21.05 -18.59
N TRP A 124 -6.46 20.44 -17.87
CA TRP A 124 -5.51 21.18 -17.04
C TRP A 124 -4.40 21.78 -17.90
N LEU A 125 -3.92 21.03 -18.88
CA LEU A 125 -2.91 21.49 -19.84
C LEU A 125 -3.40 22.71 -20.63
N GLU A 126 -4.67 22.66 -21.09
CA GLU A 126 -5.34 23.78 -21.74
C GLU A 126 -5.47 24.98 -20.78
N ALA A 127 -5.88 24.74 -19.53
CA ALA A 127 -6.07 25.81 -18.54
C ALA A 127 -4.78 26.54 -18.14
N VAL A 128 -3.61 25.90 -18.26
CA VAL A 128 -2.31 26.49 -17.93
C VAL A 128 -1.55 27.03 -19.14
N GLY A 129 -2.16 27.04 -20.34
CA GLY A 129 -1.52 27.52 -21.56
C GLY A 129 -0.34 26.64 -22.00
N TYR A 130 -0.38 25.33 -21.71
CA TYR A 130 0.72 24.43 -22.07
C TYR A 130 1.01 24.43 -23.57
N GLU A 131 -0.03 24.64 -24.39
CA GLU A 131 0.06 24.72 -25.86
C GLU A 131 0.86 25.94 -26.35
N ASP A 132 0.96 27.00 -25.54
CA ASP A 132 1.69 28.23 -25.90
C ASP A 132 3.22 28.05 -25.81
N GLY A 133 3.68 26.99 -25.13
CA GLY A 133 5.09 26.72 -24.90
C GLY A 133 5.79 27.74 -23.98
N PRO A 134 7.08 27.54 -23.66
CA PRO A 134 7.84 28.53 -22.93
C PRO A 134 8.06 29.79 -23.79
N PRO A 135 8.18 30.99 -23.17
CA PRO A 135 8.57 32.18 -23.91
C PRO A 135 9.94 31.97 -24.57
N PRO A 136 10.24 32.68 -25.68
CA PRO A 136 11.56 32.63 -26.30
C PRO A 136 12.66 32.90 -25.26
N PRO A 137 13.82 32.24 -25.34
CA PRO A 137 14.94 32.57 -24.49
C PRO A 137 15.30 34.06 -24.65
N PRO A 138 15.76 34.75 -23.60
CA PRO A 138 16.19 36.14 -23.71
C PRO A 138 17.27 36.26 -24.78
N LEU A 139 17.20 37.30 -25.61
CA LEU A 139 18.26 37.62 -26.57
C LEU A 139 19.58 37.82 -25.82
N ALA A 140 20.66 37.28 -26.36
CA ALA A 140 21.99 37.50 -25.82
C ALA A 140 22.34 39.00 -25.92
N ALA A 141 23.08 39.53 -24.95
CA ALA A 141 23.36 40.98 -24.85
C ALA A 141 24.15 41.55 -26.06
N ASP A 142 24.69 40.67 -26.89
CA ASP A 142 25.42 40.90 -28.13
C ASP A 142 24.55 40.91 -29.40
N GLU A 143 23.23 40.72 -29.27
CA GLU A 143 22.25 40.79 -30.38
C GLU A 143 21.30 42.02 -30.30
N LEU A 144 21.59 43.00 -29.44
CA LEU A 144 20.88 44.30 -29.31
C LEU A 144 21.71 45.47 -29.84
#